data_AF-A0A7X7MDS1-F1
#
_entry.id   AF-A0A7X7MDS1-F1
#
_cell.length_a   1.000
_cell.length_b   1.000
_cell.length_c   1.000
_cell.angle_alpha   90.00
_cell.angle_beta   90.00
_cell.angle_gamma   90.00
#
_symmetry.space_group_name_H-M   'P 1'
#
loop_
_entity.id
_entity.type
_entity.pdbx_description
1 polymer ?
#
loop_
_entity_poly.entity_id
_entity_poly.type
_entity_poly.pdbx_seq_one_letter_code
_entity_poly.pdbx_strand_id
1 'polypeptide(L)'
;MSDWRKELGGILEGRARASRAEQENAQFDAFLQQVAAPALNDLATELQQHGRDAQVRTLPAAIQLVVRHGEAEEIAFRVLKRSVPNGLVPFAEVRLRKGLRLVKTESVFRDPPAPATIEEIQPDDVIRCFLKHYRMVLDAEQG
;
A
#
# COMPACT_ATOMS: atom_id res chain seq x y z
N MET A 1 25.00 -46.76 -11.27
CA MET A 1 23.69 -46.53 -11.92
C MET A 1 23.15 -45.22 -11.39
N SER A 2 22.96 -44.21 -12.26
CA SER A 2 22.38 -42.92 -11.86
C SER A 2 21.01 -43.15 -11.23
N ASP A 3 20.79 -42.57 -10.05
CA ASP A 3 19.51 -42.63 -9.35
C ASP A 3 18.55 -41.62 -9.98
N TRP A 4 18.06 -41.97 -11.18
CA TRP A 4 17.18 -41.14 -12.01
C TRP A 4 15.92 -40.68 -11.28
N ARG A 5 15.55 -41.34 -10.17
CA ARG A 5 14.45 -40.92 -9.29
C ARG A 5 14.78 -39.65 -8.49
N LYS A 6 16.04 -39.48 -8.05
CA LYS A 6 16.50 -38.23 -7.42
C LYS A 6 16.60 -37.10 -8.43
N GLU A 7 17.03 -37.40 -9.65
CA GLU A 7 17.09 -36.43 -10.74
C GLU A 7 15.68 -35.99 -11.16
N LEU A 8 14.74 -36.94 -11.31
CA LEU A 8 13.33 -36.66 -11.56
C LEU A 8 12.68 -35.89 -10.40
N GLY A 9 13.00 -36.26 -9.16
CA GLY A 9 12.56 -35.52 -7.96
C GLY A 9 13.03 -34.06 -8.00
N GLY A 10 14.30 -33.81 -8.30
CA GLY A 10 14.85 -32.46 -8.45
C GLY A 10 14.23 -31.67 -9.61
N ILE A 11 13.92 -32.33 -10.73
CA ILE A 11 13.23 -31.71 -11.88
C ILE A 11 11.79 -31.32 -11.53
N LEU A 12 11.08 -32.17 -10.79
CA LEU A 12 9.69 -31.93 -10.37
C LEU A 12 9.61 -30.90 -9.24
N GLU A 13 10.51 -30.94 -8.26
CA GLU A 13 10.61 -29.95 -7.18
C GLU A 13 11.08 -28.58 -7.71
N GLY A 14 11.97 -28.55 -8.71
CA GLY A 14 12.38 -27.33 -9.40
C GLY A 14 11.24 -26.66 -10.17
N ARG A 15 10.26 -27.45 -10.65
CA ARG A 15 9.03 -26.96 -11.31
C ARG A 15 7.97 -26.45 -10.34
N ALA A 16 8.03 -26.87 -9.07
CA ALA A 16 7.03 -26.55 -8.05
C ALA A 16 7.38 -25.32 -7.20
N ARG A 17 8.60 -24.78 -7.30
CA ARG A 17 8.93 -23.50 -6.66
C ARG A 17 8.24 -22.37 -7.41
N ALA A 18 7.30 -21.71 -6.74
CA ALA A 18 6.77 -20.43 -7.17
C ALA A 18 7.92 -19.51 -7.58
N SER A 19 7.79 -18.86 -8.73
CA SER A 19 8.77 -17.88 -9.19
C SER A 19 8.98 -16.80 -8.14
N ARG A 20 10.14 -16.14 -8.15
CA ARG A 20 10.42 -15.02 -7.24
C ARG A 20 9.29 -13.97 -7.29
N ALA A 21 8.75 -13.68 -8.47
CA ALA A 21 7.65 -12.74 -8.63
C ALA A 21 6.35 -13.20 -7.95
N GLU A 22 6.02 -14.49 -8.02
CA GLU A 22 4.85 -15.05 -7.32
C GLU A 22 5.01 -14.99 -5.81
N GLN A 23 6.20 -15.30 -5.30
CA GLN A 23 6.51 -15.19 -3.87
C GLN A 23 6.39 -13.74 -3.41
N GLU A 24 6.98 -12.79 -4.14
CA GLU A 24 6.88 -11.36 -3.85
C GLU A 24 5.43 -10.84 -3.93
N ASN A 25 4.60 -11.36 -4.83
CA ASN A 25 3.18 -10.99 -4.92
C ASN A 25 2.40 -11.52 -3.73
N ALA A 26 2.55 -12.80 -3.39
CA ALA A 26 1.91 -13.39 -2.22
C ALA A 26 2.31 -12.67 -0.91
N GLN A 27 3.59 -12.31 -0.78
CA GLN A 27 4.09 -11.57 0.36
C GLN A 27 3.43 -10.19 0.49
N PHE A 28 3.27 -9.50 -0.64
CA PHE A 28 2.63 -8.20 -0.66
C PHE A 28 1.12 -8.27 -0.44
N ASP A 29 0.44 -9.27 -1.00
CA ASP A 29 -0.98 -9.49 -0.75
C ASP A 29 -1.25 -9.74 0.74
N ALA A 30 -0.38 -10.50 1.41
CA ALA A 30 -0.44 -10.68 2.87
C ALA A 30 -0.26 -9.35 3.61
N PHE A 31 0.72 -8.53 3.22
CA PHE A 31 0.91 -7.18 3.78
C PHE A 31 -0.33 -6.29 3.58
N LEU A 32 -0.93 -6.31 2.39
CA LEU A 32 -2.15 -5.56 2.10
C LEU A 32 -3.30 -5.99 3.02
N GLN A 33 -3.49 -7.29 3.24
CA GLN A 33 -4.57 -7.83 4.06
C GLN A 33 -4.37 -7.61 5.56
N GLN A 34 -3.14 -7.73 6.05
CA GLN A 34 -2.83 -7.75 7.48
C GLN A 34 -2.45 -6.38 8.04
N VAL A 35 -1.92 -5.48 7.20
CA VAL A 35 -1.38 -4.18 7.64
C VAL A 35 -2.12 -3.02 7.00
N ALA A 36 -2.12 -2.95 5.66
CA ALA A 36 -2.65 -1.78 4.96
C ALA A 36 -4.18 -1.69 5.03
N ALA A 37 -4.89 -2.80 4.83
CA ALA A 37 -6.35 -2.81 4.83
C ALA A 37 -6.95 -2.45 6.19
N PRO A 38 -6.52 -3.02 7.34
CA PRO A 38 -7.02 -2.60 8.64
C PRO A 38 -6.78 -1.10 8.88
N ALA A 39 -5.56 -0.62 8.63
CA ALA A 39 -5.21 0.80 8.79
C ALA A 39 -6.11 1.75 7.96
N LEU A 40 -6.38 1.41 6.70
CA LEU A 40 -7.23 2.23 5.84
C LEU A 40 -8.72 2.14 6.22
N ASN A 41 -9.18 1.00 6.74
CA ASN A 41 -10.56 0.85 7.21
C ASN A 41 -10.80 1.62 8.52
N ASP A 42 -9.84 1.64 9.44
CA ASP A 42 -9.91 2.44 10.66
C ASP A 42 -10.00 3.93 10.31
N LEU A 43 -9.14 4.40 9.40
CA LEU A 43 -9.20 5.76 8.87
C LEU A 43 -10.54 6.07 8.20
N ALA A 44 -11.05 5.18 7.36
CA ALA A 44 -12.32 5.39 6.68
C ALA A 44 -13.48 5.50 7.68
N THR A 45 -13.49 4.63 8.70
CA THR A 45 -14.49 4.64 9.77
C THR A 45 -14.48 5.96 10.53
N GLU A 46 -13.30 6.42 10.94
CA GLU A 46 -13.16 7.70 11.65
C GLU A 46 -13.59 8.87 10.75
N LEU A 47 -13.12 8.93 9.51
CA LEU A 47 -13.49 9.99 8.56
C LEU A 47 -15.01 10.06 8.31
N GLN A 48 -15.69 8.91 8.22
CA GLN A 48 -17.14 8.85 8.08
C GLN A 48 -17.87 9.42 9.30
N GLN A 49 -17.35 9.21 10.52
CA GLN A 49 -17.91 9.82 11.73
C GLN A 49 -17.81 11.35 11.70
N HIS A 50 -16.81 11.89 10.99
CA HIS A 50 -16.63 13.34 10.76
C HIS A 50 -17.28 13.83 9.45
N GLY A 51 -18.18 13.06 8.85
CA GLY A 51 -18.98 13.49 7.70
C GLY A 51 -18.24 13.47 6.35
N ARG A 52 -17.18 12.67 6.22
CA ARG A 52 -16.51 12.43 4.94
C ARG A 52 -16.98 11.12 4.29
N ASP A 53 -17.17 11.13 2.97
CA ASP A 53 -17.37 9.89 2.20
C ASP A 53 -16.00 9.25 1.96
N ALA A 54 -15.66 8.29 2.82
CA ALA A 54 -14.39 7.55 2.78
C ALA A 54 -14.62 6.10 2.36
N GLN A 55 -13.99 5.67 1.27
CA GLN A 55 -14.17 4.33 0.69
C GLN A 55 -12.83 3.63 0.49
N VAL A 56 -12.69 2.45 1.09
CA VAL A 56 -11.57 1.54 0.86
C VAL A 56 -11.90 0.59 -0.29
N ARG A 57 -10.97 0.44 -1.24
CA ARG A 57 -11.12 -0.43 -2.41
C ARG A 57 -9.87 -1.29 -2.58
N THR A 58 -10.07 -2.60 -2.68
CA THR A 58 -9.02 -3.54 -3.08
C THR A 58 -8.88 -3.51 -4.59
N LEU A 59 -7.64 -3.39 -5.07
CA LEU A 59 -7.27 -3.39 -6.48
C LEU A 59 -6.27 -4.53 -6.74
N PRO A 60 -6.02 -4.91 -8.00
CA PRO A 60 -4.93 -5.85 -8.30
C PRO A 60 -3.60 -5.29 -7.81
N ALA A 61 -2.95 -5.99 -6.88
CA ALA A 61 -1.69 -5.60 -6.25
C ALA A 61 -1.69 -4.18 -5.65
N ALA A 62 -2.82 -3.72 -5.10
CA ALA A 62 -2.89 -2.48 -4.34
C ALA A 62 -4.14 -2.44 -3.45
N ILE A 63 -4.13 -1.53 -2.47
CA ILE A 63 -5.34 -1.09 -1.79
C ILE A 63 -5.39 0.43 -1.78
N GLN A 64 -6.59 0.99 -1.89
CA GLN A 64 -6.79 2.43 -2.02
C GLN A 64 -7.89 2.92 -1.08
N LEU A 65 -7.62 4.02 -0.39
CA LEU A 65 -8.61 4.84 0.30
C LEU A 65 -8.89 6.09 -0.53
N VAL A 66 -10.16 6.35 -0.83
CA VAL A 66 -10.62 7.61 -1.44
C VAL A 66 -11.48 8.35 -0.44
N VAL A 67 -11.23 9.65 -0.26
CA VAL A 67 -11.98 10.51 0.65
C VAL A 67 -12.57 11.67 -0.12
N ARG A 68 -13.87 11.92 0.10
CA ARG A 68 -14.62 13.02 -0.48
C ARG A 68 -15.36 13.83 0.57
N HIS A 69 -15.58 15.10 0.25
CA HIS A 69 -16.49 15.98 0.94
C HIS A 69 -17.50 16.56 -0.05
N GLY A 70 -18.74 16.06 -0.01
CA GLY A 70 -19.70 16.28 -1.10
C GLY A 70 -19.18 15.71 -2.43
N GLU A 71 -19.24 16.51 -3.50
CA GLU A 71 -18.77 16.11 -4.84
C GLU A 71 -17.24 16.25 -5.01
N ALA A 72 -16.53 16.78 -4.01
CA ALA A 72 -15.11 17.04 -4.07
C ALA A 72 -14.30 15.83 -3.58
N GLU A 73 -13.47 15.24 -4.44
CA GLU A 73 -12.40 14.34 -4.00
C GLU A 73 -11.28 15.16 -3.35
N GLU A 74 -11.03 14.91 -2.07
CA GLU A 74 -9.99 15.56 -1.26
C GLU A 74 -8.66 14.83 -1.46
N ILE A 75 -8.68 13.50 -1.32
CA ILE A 75 -7.50 12.64 -1.41
C ILE A 75 -7.84 11.25 -1.96
N ALA A 76 -6.94 10.72 -2.79
CA ALA A 76 -6.88 9.29 -3.10
C ALA A 76 -5.51 8.76 -2.67
N PHE A 77 -5.51 7.88 -1.67
CA PHE A 77 -4.31 7.31 -1.05
C PHE A 77 -4.21 5.82 -1.39
N ARG A 78 -3.18 5.42 -2.11
CA ARG A 78 -3.00 4.04 -2.59
C ARG A 78 -1.69 3.46 -2.07
N VAL A 79 -1.74 2.25 -1.54
CA VAL A 79 -0.57 1.49 -1.08
C VAL A 79 -0.10 0.55 -2.18
N LEU A 80 1.19 0.67 -2.53
CA LEU A 80 1.87 -0.05 -3.61
C LEU A 80 3.21 -0.62 -3.12
N LYS A 81 3.89 -1.43 -3.95
CA LYS A 81 5.24 -1.94 -3.68
C LYS A 81 6.22 -1.65 -4.82
N ARG A 82 7.50 -1.62 -4.47
CA ARG A 82 8.63 -1.73 -5.41
C ARG A 82 9.49 -2.92 -5.03
N SER A 83 9.87 -3.72 -6.01
CA SER A 83 10.90 -4.73 -5.83
C SER A 83 12.27 -4.04 -5.86
N VAL A 84 13.06 -4.27 -4.83
CA VAL A 84 14.46 -3.85 -4.72
C VAL A 84 15.35 -5.09 -4.54
N PRO A 85 16.68 -5.01 -4.75
CA PRO A 85 17.54 -6.18 -4.64
C PRO A 85 17.37 -6.96 -3.33
N ASN A 86 17.11 -6.25 -2.22
CA ASN A 86 17.03 -6.79 -0.87
C ASN A 86 15.59 -7.03 -0.36
N GLY A 87 14.57 -6.96 -1.21
CA GLY A 87 13.18 -7.26 -0.80
C GLY A 87 12.14 -6.36 -1.44
N LEU A 88 11.01 -6.21 -0.76
CA LEU A 88 9.91 -5.34 -1.17
C LEU A 88 9.85 -4.11 -0.30
N VAL A 89 9.77 -2.94 -0.93
CA VAL A 89 9.56 -1.66 -0.23
C VAL A 89 8.15 -1.18 -0.56
N PRO A 90 7.23 -1.14 0.43
CA PRO A 90 5.92 -0.57 0.22
C PRO A 90 6.01 0.96 0.24
N PHE A 91 5.17 1.61 -0.55
CA PHE A 91 5.08 3.08 -0.60
C PHE A 91 3.63 3.52 -0.84
N ALA A 92 3.33 4.77 -0.51
CA ALA A 92 2.07 5.41 -0.80
C ALA A 92 2.16 6.22 -2.08
N GLU A 93 1.26 5.98 -3.03
CA GLU A 93 0.91 6.92 -4.09
C GLU A 93 -0.29 7.74 -3.60
N VAL A 94 -0.16 9.07 -3.63
CA VAL A 94 -1.16 9.98 -3.09
C VAL A 94 -1.55 10.98 -4.16
N ARG A 95 -2.83 11.07 -4.49
CA ARG A 95 -3.39 12.17 -5.26
C ARG A 95 -4.08 13.13 -4.32
N LEU A 96 -3.63 14.37 -4.32
CA LEU A 96 -4.12 15.43 -3.46
C LEU A 96 -4.83 16.48 -4.29
N ARG A 97 -5.97 16.96 -3.81
CA ARG A 97 -6.57 18.18 -4.36
C ARG A 97 -5.77 19.39 -3.91
N LYS A 98 -5.33 20.20 -4.88
CA LYS A 98 -4.69 21.50 -4.66
C LYS A 98 -5.42 22.53 -5.51
N GLY A 99 -6.39 23.23 -4.89
CA GLY A 99 -7.35 24.08 -5.61
C GLY A 99 -8.23 23.28 -6.57
N LEU A 100 -8.13 23.56 -7.87
CA LEU A 100 -8.90 22.89 -8.94
C LEU A 100 -8.18 21.69 -9.58
N ARG A 101 -6.94 21.39 -9.17
CA ARG A 101 -6.12 20.33 -9.77
C ARG A 101 -5.87 19.20 -8.80
N LEU A 102 -5.72 17.99 -9.34
CA LEU A 102 -5.21 16.83 -8.60
C LEU A 102 -3.71 16.69 -8.90
N VAL A 103 -2.90 16.64 -7.84
CA VAL A 103 -1.46 16.43 -7.94
C VAL A 103 -1.12 15.07 -7.36
N LYS A 104 -0.40 14.26 -8.15
CA LYS A 104 0.11 12.96 -7.70
C LYS A 104 1.50 13.15 -7.05
N THR A 105 1.69 12.52 -5.91
CA THR A 105 2.97 12.42 -5.21
C THR A 105 3.17 10.99 -4.70
N GLU A 106 4.40 10.64 -4.38
CA GLU A 106 4.75 9.36 -3.76
C GLU A 106 5.44 9.61 -2.42
N SER A 107 5.21 8.72 -1.47
CA SER A 107 5.75 8.84 -0.12
C SER A 107 6.16 7.48 0.43
N VAL A 108 7.28 7.47 1.14
CA VAL A 108 7.60 6.39 2.07
C VAL A 108 6.72 6.52 3.32
N PHE A 109 6.52 5.40 4.03
CA PHE A 109 5.66 5.35 5.21
C PHE A 109 6.33 5.87 6.49
N ARG A 110 7.64 5.66 6.63
CA ARG A 110 8.39 6.05 7.83
C ARG A 110 8.51 7.57 7.97
N ASP A 111 8.51 8.02 9.21
CA ASP A 111 8.88 9.38 9.61
C ASP A 111 9.90 9.30 10.78
N PRO A 112 11.16 9.73 10.61
CA PRO A 112 11.74 10.39 9.43
C PRO A 112 11.77 9.51 8.16
N PRO A 113 11.77 10.10 6.94
CA PRO A 113 11.73 9.36 5.69
C PRO A 113 12.92 8.42 5.51
N ALA A 114 12.65 7.11 5.55
CA ALA A 114 13.61 6.06 5.25
C ALA A 114 12.92 4.92 4.48
N PRO A 115 13.60 4.26 3.53
CA PRO A 115 13.12 3.01 2.97
C PRO A 115 13.02 1.97 4.09
N ALA A 116 11.89 1.28 4.15
CA ALA A 116 11.66 0.16 5.05
C ALA A 116 11.01 -0.95 4.24
N THR A 117 11.33 -2.20 4.57
CA THR A 117 10.74 -3.35 3.88
C THR A 117 9.33 -3.62 4.36
N ILE A 118 8.59 -4.48 3.66
CA ILE A 118 7.19 -4.77 4.03
C ILE A 118 7.04 -5.39 5.43
N GLU A 119 8.07 -6.05 5.94
CA GLU A 119 8.11 -6.66 7.27
C GLU A 119 8.30 -5.61 8.38
N GLU A 120 8.86 -4.45 8.04
CA GLU A 120 9.17 -3.37 8.98
C GLU A 120 8.03 -2.37 9.11
N ILE A 121 7.07 -2.35 8.18
CA ILE A 121 5.95 -1.40 8.18
C ILE A 121 4.80 -1.93 9.02
N GLN A 122 4.34 -1.09 9.95
CA GLN A 122 3.21 -1.36 10.83
C GLN A 122 1.97 -0.55 10.42
N PRO A 123 0.76 -0.91 10.90
CA PRO A 123 -0.46 -0.17 10.59
C PRO A 123 -0.36 1.32 10.93
N ASP A 124 0.25 1.65 12.07
CA ASP A 124 0.52 3.02 12.52
C ASP A 124 1.32 3.85 11.51
N ASP A 125 2.29 3.25 10.80
CA ASP A 125 3.09 3.96 9.80
C ASP A 125 2.22 4.37 8.61
N VAL A 126 1.30 3.49 8.19
CA VAL A 126 0.32 3.77 7.12
C VAL A 126 -0.60 4.91 7.54
N ILE A 127 -1.13 4.86 8.77
CA ILE A 127 -2.02 5.87 9.34
C ILE A 127 -1.31 7.24 9.41
N ARG A 128 -0.11 7.29 9.99
CA ARG A 128 0.66 8.55 10.11
C ARG A 128 0.99 9.14 8.74
N CYS A 129 1.36 8.29 7.78
CA CYS A 129 1.61 8.73 6.41
C CYS A 129 0.35 9.34 5.77
N PHE A 130 -0.82 8.70 5.94
CA PHE A 130 -2.08 9.27 5.46
C PHE A 130 -2.37 10.63 6.11
N LEU A 131 -2.31 10.72 7.44
CA LEU A 131 -2.60 11.96 8.18
C LEU A 131 -1.69 13.12 7.77
N LYS A 132 -0.40 12.84 7.53
CA LYS A 132 0.56 13.82 7.02
C LYS A 132 0.09 14.44 5.70
N HIS A 133 -0.36 13.62 4.76
CA HIS A 133 -0.83 14.10 3.45
C HIS A 133 -2.21 14.74 3.53
N TYR A 134 -3.11 14.19 4.34
CA TYR A 134 -4.45 14.73 4.50
C TYR A 134 -4.43 16.13 5.12
N ARG A 135 -3.52 16.38 6.08
CA ARG A 135 -3.28 17.73 6.61
C ARG A 135 -2.90 18.73 5.51
N MET A 136 -2.06 18.34 4.55
CA MET A 136 -1.69 19.22 3.43
C MET A 136 -2.88 19.58 2.54
N VAL A 137 -3.90 18.71 2.42
CA VAL A 137 -5.13 19.03 1.68
C VAL A 137 -5.91 20.11 2.42
N LEU A 138 -6.13 19.91 3.73
CA LEU A 138 -6.90 20.85 4.55
C LEU A 138 -6.23 22.22 4.67
N ASP A 139 -4.90 22.25 4.82
CA ASP A 139 -4.12 23.50 4.87
C ASP A 139 -4.20 24.26 3.54
N ALA A 140 -4.29 23.55 2.40
CA ALA A 140 -4.40 24.15 1.07
C ALA A 140 -5.80 24.67 0.73
N GLU A 141 -6.85 24.26 1.46
CA GLU A 141 -8.21 24.78 1.31
C GLU A 141 -8.46 26.05 2.14
N GLN A 142 -7.66 26.28 3.18
CA GLN A 142 -7.81 27.43 4.10
C GLN A 142 -6.97 28.67 3.70
N GLY A 143 -6.09 28.54 2.71
CA GLY A 143 -5.24 29.63 2.20
C GLY A 143 -5.65 30.11 0.81
#